data_AF-A0A940XYL3-F1
#
_entry.id   AF-A0A940XYL3-F1
#
_cell.length_a   1.000
_cell.length_b   1.000
_cell.length_c   1.000
_cell.angle_alpha   90.00
_cell.angle_beta   90.00
_cell.angle_gamma   90.00
#
_symmetry.space_group_name_H-M   'P 1'
#
loop_
_entity.id
_entity.type
_entity.pdbx_description
1 polymer ?
#
loop_
_entity_poly.entity_id
_entity_poly.type
_entity_poly.pdbx_seq_one_letter_code
_entity_poly.pdbx_strand_id
1 'polypeptide(L)' 'MPMKSCSTCRSLEEEHRFLEPDEADWLKKELDTNNVGTFMVCLAPVDGGAKQCRNLRTYWKEKPFRKPLRLPEPE' A
#
# COMPACT_ATOMS: atom_id res chain seq x y z
N MET A 1 8.62 -5.02 14.63
CA MET A 1 7.20 -4.71 14.34
C MET A 1 7.16 -3.92 13.03
N PRO A 2 6.28 -4.24 12.06
CA PRO A 2 6.15 -3.39 10.87
C PRO A 2 5.86 -1.95 11.31
N MET A 3 6.50 -0.96 10.68
CA MET A 3 6.10 0.43 10.88
C MET A 3 4.61 0.51 10.57
N LYS A 4 3.79 0.98 11.50
CA LYS A 4 2.36 1.21 11.25
C LYS A 4 2.10 2.61 10.67
N SER A 5 3.16 3.39 10.46
CA SER A 5 3.08 4.73 9.90
C SER A 5 2.90 4.68 8.38
N CYS A 6 2.02 5.52 7.86
CA CYS A 6 1.85 5.72 6.44
C CYS A 6 2.03 7.21 6.13
N SER A 7 3.08 7.53 5.38
CA SER A 7 3.38 8.90 4.95
C SER A 7 2.27 9.56 4.12
N THR A 8 1.37 8.77 3.51
CA THR A 8 0.31 9.28 2.64
C THR A 8 -0.92 9.72 3.42
N CYS A 9 -1.37 8.95 4.42
CA CYS A 9 -2.46 9.38 5.32
C CYS A 9 -1.95 10.10 6.58
N ARG A 10 -0.63 10.16 6.79
CA ARG A 10 0.04 10.73 7.98
C ARG A 10 -0.34 10.05 9.31
N SER A 11 -1.04 8.93 9.26
CA SER A 11 -1.37 8.15 10.44
C SER A 11 -0.20 7.29 10.88
N LEU A 12 -0.04 7.12 12.20
CA LEU A 12 1.06 6.38 12.84
C LEU A 12 0.69 4.93 13.19
N GLU A 13 -0.60 4.59 13.23
CA GLU A 13 -1.12 3.31 13.73
C GLU A 13 -2.16 2.66 12.80
N GLU A 14 -1.90 2.61 11.50
CA GLU A 14 -2.88 2.08 10.53
C GLU A 14 -2.72 0.59 10.26
N GLU A 15 -3.85 -0.02 9.89
CA GLU A 15 -3.91 -1.39 9.43
C GLU A 15 -3.33 -1.50 8.02
N HIS A 16 -2.29 -2.32 7.90
CA HIS A 16 -1.62 -2.61 6.64
C HIS A 16 -1.78 -4.08 6.33
N ARG A 17 -2.27 -4.35 5.11
CA ARG A 17 -2.53 -5.69 4.61
C ARG A 17 -1.46 -6.05 3.57
N PHE A 18 -1.03 -7.31 3.53
CA PHE A 18 -0.24 -7.81 2.40
C PHE A 18 -1.08 -7.85 1.12
N LEU A 19 -0.44 -7.67 -0.03
CA LEU A 19 -1.15 -7.74 -1.30
C LEU A 19 -1.76 -9.11 -1.54
N GLU A 20 -3.00 -9.12 -2.02
CA GLU A 20 -3.60 -10.32 -2.56
C GLU A 20 -2.88 -10.74 -3.85
N PRO A 21 -2.93 -12.02 -4.25
CA PRO A 21 -2.24 -12.49 -5.45
C PRO A 21 -2.60 -11.71 -6.71
N ASP A 22 -3.84 -11.22 -6.83
CA ASP A 22 -4.29 -10.38 -7.96
C ASP A 22 -3.67 -8.97 -7.92
N GLU A 23 -3.71 -8.31 -6.76
CA GLU A 23 -3.07 -7.01 -6.50
C GLU A 23 -1.54 -7.09 -6.70
N ALA A 24 -0.94 -8.20 -6.29
CA ALA A 24 0.46 -8.49 -6.47
C ALA A 24 0.79 -8.65 -7.95
N ASP A 25 -0.01 -9.39 -8.74
CA ASP A 25 0.21 -9.55 -10.18
C ASP A 25 0.11 -8.22 -10.93
N TRP A 26 -0.90 -7.40 -10.59
CA TRP A 26 -1.01 -6.04 -11.09
C TRP A 26 0.24 -5.22 -10.77
N LEU A 27 0.71 -5.28 -9.52
CA LEU A 27 1.90 -4.55 -9.10
C LEU A 27 3.18 -5.06 -9.79
N LYS A 28 3.29 -6.36 -10.05
CA LYS A 28 4.42 -6.94 -10.80
C LYS A 28 4.47 -6.37 -12.22
N LYS A 29 3.32 -6.27 -12.87
CA LYS A 29 3.17 -5.69 -14.22
C LYS A 29 3.50 -4.20 -14.22
N GLU A 30 3.01 -3.45 -13.24
CA GLU A 30 3.23 -2.01 -13.14
C GLU A 30 4.70 -1.64 -12.85
N LEU A 31 5.40 -2.47 -12.08
CA LEU A 31 6.79 -2.21 -11.65
C LEU A 31 7.84 -3.00 -12.42
N ASP A 32 7.42 -3.89 -13.33
CA ASP A 32 8.28 -4.88 -13.99
C ASP A 32 9.17 -5.64 -12.98
N THR A 33 8.61 -6.02 -11.82
CA THR A 33 9.38 -6.68 -10.75
C THR A 33 8.64 -7.85 -10.15
N ASN A 34 9.35 -8.94 -9.86
CA ASN A 34 8.78 -10.11 -9.18
C ASN A 34 8.76 -9.97 -7.65
N ASN A 35 9.46 -8.98 -7.09
CA ASN A 35 9.65 -8.85 -5.65
C ASN A 35 8.52 -8.06 -4.95
N VAL A 36 7.27 -8.36 -5.30
CA VAL A 36 6.08 -7.68 -4.75
C VAL A 36 5.57 -8.30 -3.44
N GLY A 37 6.10 -9.46 -3.02
CA GLY A 37 5.61 -10.17 -1.82
C GLY A 37 5.88 -9.43 -0.50
N THR A 38 6.78 -8.45 -0.51
CA THR A 38 7.07 -7.60 0.67
C THR A 38 6.23 -6.33 0.69
N PHE A 39 5.38 -6.13 -0.32
CA PHE A 39 4.51 -4.98 -0.41
C PHE A 39 3.26 -5.16 0.42
N MET A 40 2.85 -4.04 1.00
CA MET A 40 1.67 -3.92 1.81
C MET A 40 0.87 -2.72 1.31
N VAL A 41 -0.45 -2.86 1.37
CA VAL A 41 -1.41 -1.81 1.09
C VAL A 41 -1.93 -1.24 2.40
N CYS A 42 -1.98 0.09 2.47
CA CYS A 42 -2.58 0.80 3.59
C CYS A 42 -4.11 0.80 3.43
N LEU A 43 -4.84 0.19 4.38
CA LEU A 43 -6.31 0.17 4.37
C LEU A 43 -6.92 1.31 5.20
N ALA A 44 -6.09 2.28 5.59
CA ALA A 44 -6.51 3.41 6.40
C ALA A 44 -7.76 4.08 5.84
N PRO A 45 -8.84 4.23 6.63
CA PRO A 45 -9.98 5.03 6.23
C PRO A 45 -9.52 6.49 6.07
N VAL A 46 -9.62 7.01 4.86
CA VAL A 46 -9.43 8.42 4.51
C VAL A 46 -10.78 9.04 4.18
N ASP A 47 -10.86 10.36 4.19
CA ASP A 47 -12.09 11.10 3.90
C ASP A 47 -13.25 10.74 4.85
N GLY A 48 -12.96 10.66 6.16
CA GLY A 48 -13.95 10.30 7.18
C GLY A 48 -14.45 8.85 7.13
N GLY A 49 -13.75 7.97 6.40
CA GLY A 49 -14.14 6.56 6.22
C GLY A 49 -14.86 6.26 4.91
N ALA A 50 -15.05 7.25 4.04
CA ALA A 50 -15.64 7.05 2.73
C ALA A 50 -14.68 6.35 1.75
N LYS A 51 -13.36 6.43 1.97
CA LYS A 51 -12.35 5.85 1.08
C LYS A 51 -11.24 5.17 1.87
N GLN A 52 -10.51 4.28 1.22
CA GLN A 52 -9.27 3.70 1.77
C GLN A 52 -8.05 4.38 1.14
N CYS A 53 -7.00 4.61 1.91
CA CYS A 53 -5.77 5.23 1.41
C CYS A 53 -5.16 4.44 0.24
N ARG A 54 -5.19 3.11 0.35
CA ARG A 54 -4.67 2.10 -0.60
C ARG A 54 -3.27 2.38 -1.11
N ASN A 55 -2.49 3.08 -0.31
CA ASN A 55 -1.12 3.42 -0.63
C ASN A 55 -0.22 2.20 -0.47
N LEU A 56 0.59 1.94 -1.49
CA LEU A 56 1.57 0.88 -1.50
C LEU A 56 2.85 1.27 -0.78
N ARG A 57 3.31 0.37 0.06
CA ARG A 57 4.57 0.47 0.80
C ARG A 57 5.20 -0.89 0.95
N THR A 58 6.41 -0.94 1.50
CA THR A 58 6.99 -2.22 1.95
C THR A 58 7.14 -2.22 3.47
N TYR A 59 7.50 -3.38 4.01
CA TYR A 59 7.75 -3.56 5.45
C TYR A 59 8.74 -2.54 6.02
N TRP A 60 9.84 -2.29 5.28
CA TRP A 60 10.98 -1.49 5.73
C TRP A 60 11.06 -0.10 5.10
N LYS A 61 10.29 0.15 4.02
CA LYS A 61 10.34 1.40 3.27
C LYS A 61 8.93 1.95 3.11
N GLU A 62 8.66 3.07 3.79
CA GLU A 62 7.37 3.77 3.71
C GLU A 62 7.11 4.35 2.31
N LYS A 63 8.18 4.69 1.57
CA LYS A 63 8.13 5.22 0.20
C LYS A 63 9.06 4.40 -0.71
N PRO A 64 8.64 3.22 -1.16
CA PRO A 64 9.43 2.44 -2.11
C PRO A 64 9.56 3.16 -3.46
N PHE A 65 8.56 3.96 -3.82
CA PHE A 65 8.46 4.67 -5.08
C PHE A 65 8.69 6.18 -4.93
N ARG A 66 9.18 6.82 -6.02
CA ARG A 66 9.27 8.28 -6.10
C ARG A 66 7.89 8.96 -6.09
N LYS A 67 6.89 8.32 -6.70
CA LYS A 67 5.49 8.76 -6.65
C LYS A 67 4.70 7.74 -5.83
N PRO A 68 3.85 8.18 -4.88
CA PRO A 68 3.01 7.26 -4.12
C PRO A 68 2.11 6.48 -5.09
N LEU A 69 2.36 5.18 -5.21
CA LEU A 69 1.56 4.29 -6.02
C LEU A 69 0.37 3.83 -5.16
N ARG A 70 -0.83 3.93 -5.71
CA ARG A 70 -2.07 3.53 -5.03
C ARG A 70 -2.67 2.37 -5.82
N LEU A 71 -3.16 1.36 -5.11
CA LEU A 71 -3.93 0.30 -5.74
C LEU A 71 -5.28 0.86 -6.25
N PRO A 72 -5.70 0.49 -7.47
CA PRO A 72 -6.97 0.93 -8.05
C PRO A 72 -8.15 0.40 -7.23
N GLU A 73 -9.04 1.29 -6.75
CA GLU A 73 -10.28 0.99 -5.99
C GLU A 73 -11.01 -0.22 -6.63
N PRO A 74 -11.33 -1.31 -5.89
CA PRO A 74 -12.22 -2.33 -6.42
C PRO A 74 -13.57 -1.65 -6.68
N GLU A 75 -14.14 -1.85 -7.87
CA GLU A 75 -15.47 -1.36 -8.24
C GLU A 75 -16.59 -1.92 -7.36
#